data_AF-A0A2M8HPV8-F1
#
_entry.id   AF-A0A2M8HPV8-F1
#
_cell.length_a   1.000
_cell.length_b   1.000
_cell.length_c   1.000
_cell.angle_alpha   90.00
_cell.angle_beta   90.00
_cell.angle_gamma   90.00
#
_symmetry.space_group_name_H-M   'P 1'
#
loop_
_entity.id
_entity.type
_entity.pdbx_description
1 polymer ?
#
loop_
_entity_poly.entity_id
_entity_poly.type
_entity_poly.pdbx_seq_one_letter_code
_entity_poly.pdbx_strand_id
1 'polypeptide(L)'
;MEIFVNNHKLDVNLETEKTIGDIVKGVNHWVEANHKYVVSCFVDGVDYDLEKMEEVDFVKIQRIDFIIGEELDVLVSGLEELDRYVDTIGSTLIGRDSLTEKESNDLSEGIIWVDSIITSAKKLLKLNLDSIRPMGKGKNVQEILEHLHKTVSHLESVEAIDVFLEDLRDLKLFILDLRNRTAILDLDNDKLLEIVKQYSENLDSIKNEFVKINESFQSGKDQIASSILTESIGKMNTLLTALISLRNSYPKLELEKIVVGESDLASYNQSLNECLSQIAMGLERNDLVEAGDLIEYELPELLDGLKPYLDKIIEKLEAVAI
;
A
#
# COMPACT_ATOMS: atom_id res chain seq x y z
N MET A 1 18.44 13.35 -32.49
CA MET A 1 17.51 13.16 -31.38
C MET A 1 18.35 12.85 -30.15
N GLU A 2 18.16 13.61 -29.09
CA GLU A 2 18.83 13.41 -27.81
C GLU A 2 17.77 13.03 -26.77
N ILE A 3 18.05 12.00 -25.97
CA ILE A 3 17.17 11.57 -24.87
C ILE A 3 17.77 12.07 -23.57
N PHE A 4 16.95 12.70 -22.75
CA PHE A 4 17.30 13.17 -21.43
C PHE A 4 16.40 12.53 -20.38
N VAL A 5 16.96 12.22 -19.23
CA VAL A 5 16.25 11.75 -18.03
C VAL A 5 16.65 12.66 -16.87
N ASN A 6 15.69 13.34 -16.25
CA ASN A 6 15.94 14.30 -15.15
C ASN A 6 17.11 15.27 -15.48
N ASN A 7 17.08 15.86 -16.69
CA ASN A 7 18.12 16.74 -17.24
C ASN A 7 19.50 16.12 -17.50
N HIS A 8 19.66 14.80 -17.35
CA HIS A 8 20.87 14.08 -17.71
C HIS A 8 20.70 13.42 -19.08
N LYS A 9 21.64 13.68 -20.00
CA LYS A 9 21.65 13.05 -21.32
C LYS A 9 21.89 11.54 -21.16
N LEU A 10 20.96 10.73 -21.65
CA LEU A 10 21.09 9.28 -21.67
C LEU A 10 21.95 8.88 -22.87
N ASP A 11 23.04 8.16 -22.60
CA ASP A 11 23.94 7.66 -23.64
C ASP A 11 23.46 6.27 -24.07
N VAL A 12 22.38 6.24 -24.88
CA VAL A 12 21.75 4.99 -25.33
C VAL A 12 21.99 4.83 -26.82
N ASN A 13 22.54 3.69 -27.20
CA ASN A 13 22.50 3.23 -28.59
C ASN A 13 21.12 2.60 -28.82
N LEU A 14 20.25 3.35 -29.49
CA LEU A 14 18.95 2.86 -29.95
C LEU A 14 19.18 1.85 -31.08
N GLU A 15 19.31 0.57 -30.75
CA GLU A 15 19.57 -0.49 -31.72
C GLU A 15 18.28 -1.05 -32.35
N THR A 16 17.12 -0.84 -31.71
CA THR A 16 15.86 -1.53 -32.07
C THR A 16 14.60 -0.67 -32.17
N GLU A 17 14.58 0.56 -31.66
CA GLU A 17 13.36 1.37 -31.56
C GLU A 17 13.01 2.10 -32.88
N LYS A 18 11.77 1.94 -33.36
CA LYS A 18 11.28 2.50 -34.65
C LYS A 18 10.19 3.56 -34.51
N THR A 19 9.64 3.76 -33.31
CA THR A 19 8.62 4.78 -32.99
C THR A 19 8.97 5.51 -31.67
N ILE A 20 8.35 6.68 -31.41
CA ILE A 20 8.42 7.31 -30.07
C ILE A 20 7.87 6.36 -29.01
N GLY A 21 6.79 5.64 -29.33
CA GLY A 21 6.23 4.61 -28.46
C GLY A 21 7.24 3.53 -28.09
N ASP A 22 8.11 3.10 -29.00
CA ASP A 22 9.18 2.13 -28.70
C ASP A 22 10.23 2.72 -27.76
N ILE A 23 10.59 3.99 -27.94
CA ILE A 23 11.52 4.70 -27.05
C ILE A 23 10.92 4.84 -25.66
N VAL A 24 9.65 5.24 -25.56
CA VAL A 24 8.93 5.34 -24.27
C VAL A 24 8.82 3.97 -23.61
N LYS A 25 8.51 2.91 -24.35
CA LYS A 25 8.47 1.54 -23.82
C LYS A 25 9.85 1.08 -23.33
N GLY A 26 10.90 1.34 -24.10
CA GLY A 26 12.28 1.02 -23.71
C GLY A 26 12.73 1.78 -22.47
N VAL A 27 12.42 3.07 -22.40
CA VAL A 27 12.68 3.89 -21.21
C VAL A 27 11.85 3.40 -20.04
N ASN A 28 10.53 3.26 -20.16
CA ASN A 28 9.67 2.72 -19.08
C ASN A 28 10.20 1.40 -18.53
N HIS A 29 10.59 0.46 -19.37
CA HIS A 29 11.15 -0.82 -18.92
C HIS A 29 12.47 -0.64 -18.16
N TRP A 30 13.36 0.24 -18.63
CA TRP A 30 14.60 0.57 -17.93
C TRP A 30 14.33 1.28 -16.59
N VAL A 31 13.33 2.14 -16.56
CA VAL A 31 12.94 2.96 -15.40
C VAL A 31 12.29 2.09 -14.31
N GLU A 32 11.37 1.20 -14.69
CA GLU A 32 10.75 0.19 -13.81
C GLU A 32 11.79 -0.77 -13.22
N ALA A 33 12.76 -1.22 -14.01
CA ALA A 33 13.85 -2.09 -13.54
C ALA A 33 14.72 -1.42 -12.45
N ASN A 34 14.63 -0.10 -12.31
CA ASN A 34 15.33 0.70 -11.30
C ASN A 34 14.38 1.25 -10.22
N HIS A 35 13.16 0.72 -10.07
CA HIS A 35 12.15 1.15 -9.09
C HIS A 35 11.74 2.63 -9.22
N LYS A 36 11.66 3.09 -10.47
CA LYS A 36 11.28 4.45 -10.83
C LYS A 36 10.19 4.39 -11.89
N TYR A 37 9.51 5.52 -12.13
CA TYR A 37 8.47 5.65 -13.16
C TYR A 37 8.61 6.96 -13.92
N VAL A 38 8.24 6.95 -15.19
CA VAL A 38 8.14 8.18 -15.98
C VAL A 38 6.92 8.95 -15.52
N VAL A 39 7.15 10.16 -14.99
CA VAL A 39 6.13 11.10 -14.51
C VAL A 39 5.59 11.96 -15.65
N SER A 40 6.47 12.41 -16.53
CA SER A 40 6.09 13.18 -17.72
C SER A 40 7.13 13.04 -18.81
N CYS A 41 6.70 13.28 -20.05
CA CYS A 41 7.54 13.21 -21.22
C CYS A 41 7.33 14.48 -22.05
N PHE A 42 8.43 15.19 -22.33
CA PHE A 42 8.43 16.35 -23.19
C PHE A 42 9.13 16.02 -24.50
N VAL A 43 8.49 16.37 -25.62
CA VAL A 43 9.08 16.26 -26.95
C VAL A 43 9.28 17.68 -27.48
N ASP A 44 10.53 18.06 -27.71
CA ASP A 44 10.94 19.41 -28.10
C ASP A 44 10.35 20.53 -27.21
N GLY A 45 10.19 20.25 -25.91
CA GLY A 45 9.68 21.18 -24.91
C GLY A 45 8.16 21.28 -24.81
N VAL A 46 7.41 20.45 -25.55
CA VAL A 46 5.95 20.31 -25.42
C VAL A 46 5.66 19.10 -24.54
N ASP A 47 4.78 19.26 -23.55
CA ASP A 47 4.32 18.15 -22.71
C ASP A 47 3.44 17.20 -23.52
N TYR A 48 3.73 15.91 -23.45
CA TYR A 48 3.03 14.86 -24.20
C TYR A 48 2.45 13.83 -23.26
N ASP A 49 1.17 13.55 -23.48
CA ASP A 49 0.42 12.49 -22.82
C ASP A 49 0.94 11.11 -23.28
N LEU A 50 1.47 10.34 -22.31
CA LEU A 50 2.09 9.03 -22.54
C LEU A 50 1.10 7.99 -23.11
N GLU A 51 -0.18 8.12 -22.82
CA GLU A 51 -1.22 7.19 -23.30
C GLU A 51 -1.56 7.42 -24.79
N LYS A 52 -1.22 8.59 -25.34
CA LYS A 52 -1.52 8.98 -26.72
C LYS A 52 -0.32 8.87 -27.67
N MET A 53 0.80 8.32 -27.19
CA MET A 53 2.09 8.33 -27.92
C MET A 53 2.29 7.22 -28.96
N GLU A 54 1.39 6.24 -29.07
CA GLU A 54 1.60 5.08 -29.96
C GLU A 54 1.56 5.41 -31.48
N GLU A 55 1.05 6.57 -31.88
CA GLU A 55 0.81 6.91 -33.30
C GLU A 55 1.65 8.08 -33.87
N VAL A 56 2.62 8.62 -33.12
CA VAL A 56 3.38 9.80 -33.58
C VAL A 56 4.55 9.39 -34.48
N ASP A 57 4.42 9.74 -35.76
CA ASP A 57 5.41 9.45 -36.80
C ASP A 57 6.63 10.41 -36.74
N PHE A 58 7.79 9.91 -37.19
CA PHE A 58 9.15 10.39 -36.88
C PHE A 58 9.58 11.81 -37.33
N VAL A 59 8.68 12.74 -37.60
CA VAL A 59 9.05 13.99 -38.29
C VAL A 59 9.63 15.03 -37.33
N LYS A 60 10.97 15.02 -37.26
CA LYS A 60 11.89 16.07 -36.74
C LYS A 60 11.91 16.30 -35.22
N ILE A 61 11.98 15.24 -34.43
CA ILE A 61 12.22 15.37 -32.99
C ILE A 61 13.72 15.59 -32.73
N GLN A 62 14.04 16.72 -32.09
CA GLN A 62 15.42 17.04 -31.72
C GLN A 62 15.75 16.51 -30.33
N ARG A 63 14.81 16.62 -29.39
CA ARG A 63 15.01 16.31 -27.97
C ARG A 63 13.76 15.67 -27.36
N ILE A 64 13.98 14.65 -26.55
CA ILE A 64 12.96 14.05 -25.69
C ILE A 64 13.48 14.13 -24.24
N ASP A 65 12.69 14.70 -23.35
CA ASP A 65 12.98 14.80 -21.92
C ASP A 65 11.98 13.94 -21.14
N PHE A 66 12.48 12.95 -20.42
CA PHE A 66 11.73 12.18 -19.44
C PHE A 66 11.97 12.78 -18.06
N ILE A 67 10.89 13.12 -17.37
CA ILE A 67 10.93 13.36 -15.93
C ILE A 67 10.58 12.03 -15.28
N ILE A 68 11.49 11.57 -14.43
CA ILE A 68 11.36 10.31 -13.72
C ILE A 68 11.20 10.62 -12.24
N GLY A 69 10.09 10.15 -11.69
CA GLY A 69 9.81 10.17 -10.26
C GLY A 69 10.12 8.82 -9.63
N GLU A 70 10.15 8.82 -8.30
CA GLU A 70 10.18 7.57 -7.55
C GLU A 70 8.80 6.90 -7.62
N GLU A 71 8.78 5.56 -7.65
CA GLU A 71 7.54 4.77 -7.67
C GLU A 71 6.60 5.14 -6.51
N LEU A 72 7.18 5.60 -5.40
CA LEU A 72 6.47 6.09 -4.22
C LEU A 72 5.78 7.44 -4.46
N ASP A 73 6.40 8.39 -5.15
CA ASP A 73 5.81 9.72 -5.40
C ASP A 73 4.56 9.61 -6.28
N VAL A 74 4.65 8.77 -7.31
CA VAL A 74 3.53 8.49 -8.23
C VAL A 74 2.42 7.78 -7.46
N LEU A 75 2.75 6.81 -6.62
CA LEU A 75 1.76 6.14 -5.78
C LEU A 75 1.09 7.12 -4.80
N VAL A 76 1.86 7.98 -4.13
CA VAL A 76 1.33 8.98 -3.19
C VAL A 76 0.35 9.90 -3.90
N SER A 77 0.74 10.44 -5.06
CA SER A 77 -0.13 11.31 -5.86
C SER A 77 -1.40 10.58 -6.32
N GLY A 78 -1.25 9.33 -6.79
CA GLY A 78 -2.38 8.49 -7.20
C GLY A 78 -3.34 8.17 -6.04
N LEU A 79 -2.81 7.90 -4.84
CA LEU A 79 -3.63 7.66 -3.65
C LEU A 79 -4.37 8.91 -3.19
N GLU A 80 -3.78 10.11 -3.33
CA GLU A 80 -4.48 11.37 -3.06
C GLU A 80 -5.61 11.64 -4.05
N GLU A 81 -5.39 11.36 -5.33
CA GLU A 81 -6.43 11.49 -6.34
C GLU A 81 -7.55 10.47 -6.10
N LEU A 82 -7.17 9.23 -5.80
CA LEU A 82 -8.11 8.15 -5.48
C LEU A 82 -9.00 8.51 -4.28
N ASP A 83 -8.38 9.06 -3.23
CA ASP A 83 -9.09 9.53 -2.03
C ASP A 83 -10.16 10.57 -2.36
N ARG A 84 -9.81 11.55 -3.20
CA ARG A 84 -10.74 12.60 -3.69
C ARG A 84 -11.82 12.04 -4.60
N TYR A 85 -11.47 11.11 -5.49
CA TYR A 85 -12.38 10.47 -6.42
C TYR A 85 -13.47 9.69 -5.68
N VAL A 86 -13.06 8.86 -4.72
CA VAL A 86 -13.97 8.08 -3.87
C VAL A 86 -14.92 8.97 -3.05
N ASP A 87 -14.43 10.08 -2.50
CA ASP A 87 -15.29 11.07 -1.81
C ASP A 87 -16.30 11.72 -2.77
N THR A 88 -15.87 12.00 -3.99
CA THR A 88 -16.73 12.60 -5.03
C THR A 88 -17.84 11.64 -5.43
N ILE A 89 -17.53 10.36 -5.66
CA ILE A 89 -18.56 9.34 -5.94
C ILE A 89 -19.51 9.22 -4.76
N GLY A 90 -18.97 9.06 -3.54
CA GLY A 90 -19.77 8.89 -2.32
C GLY A 90 -20.76 10.03 -2.15
N SER A 91 -20.30 11.28 -2.22
CA SER A 91 -21.17 12.46 -2.12
C SER A 91 -22.16 12.61 -3.28
N THR A 92 -21.80 12.18 -4.49
CA THR A 92 -22.65 12.31 -5.69
C THR A 92 -23.79 11.30 -5.73
N LEU A 93 -23.56 10.08 -5.22
CA LEU A 93 -24.51 8.99 -5.25
C LEU A 93 -25.45 8.94 -4.04
N ILE A 94 -25.08 9.56 -2.91
CA ILE A 94 -25.94 9.62 -1.72
C ILE A 94 -27.32 10.21 -2.08
N GLY A 95 -28.38 9.44 -1.79
CA GLY A 95 -29.77 9.86 -2.00
C GLY A 95 -30.22 9.86 -3.46
N ARG A 96 -29.47 9.23 -4.37
CA ARG A 96 -29.91 8.99 -5.74
C ARG A 96 -30.71 7.69 -5.85
N ASP A 97 -31.66 7.70 -6.80
CA ASP A 97 -32.50 6.54 -7.08
C ASP A 97 -31.92 5.65 -8.20
N SER A 98 -31.18 6.25 -9.15
CA SER A 98 -30.55 5.57 -10.28
C SER A 98 -29.50 6.47 -10.96
N LEU A 99 -28.70 5.87 -11.84
CA LEU A 99 -27.75 6.58 -12.71
C LEU A 99 -28.23 6.57 -14.17
N THR A 100 -27.83 7.58 -14.94
CA THR A 100 -27.94 7.54 -16.40
C THR A 100 -26.89 6.60 -17.01
N GLU A 101 -27.13 6.14 -18.25
CA GLU A 101 -26.18 5.27 -18.98
C GLU A 101 -24.79 5.91 -19.08
N LYS A 102 -24.73 7.22 -19.32
CA LYS A 102 -23.45 7.95 -19.35
C LYS A 102 -22.76 7.93 -17.99
N GLU A 103 -23.48 8.26 -16.91
CA GLU A 103 -22.91 8.26 -15.56
C GLU A 103 -22.44 6.85 -15.14
N SER A 104 -23.15 5.79 -15.53
CA SER A 104 -22.74 4.42 -15.26
C SER A 104 -21.47 4.04 -16.01
N ASN A 105 -21.33 4.46 -17.28
CA ASN A 105 -20.10 4.25 -18.05
C ASN A 105 -18.92 5.02 -17.47
N ASP A 106 -19.10 6.33 -17.18
CA ASP A 106 -18.07 7.18 -16.58
C ASP A 106 -17.61 6.61 -15.22
N LEU A 107 -18.54 6.12 -14.40
CA LEU A 107 -18.24 5.48 -13.12
C LEU A 107 -17.51 4.13 -13.31
N SER A 108 -17.89 3.34 -14.32
CA SER A 108 -17.24 2.07 -14.62
C SER A 108 -15.77 2.25 -15.01
N GLU A 109 -15.47 3.23 -15.87
CA GLU A 109 -14.10 3.62 -16.20
C GLU A 109 -13.32 4.06 -14.96
N GLY A 110 -13.95 4.85 -14.10
CA GLY A 110 -13.33 5.26 -12.85
C GLY A 110 -13.04 4.11 -11.90
N ILE A 111 -13.91 3.11 -11.78
CA ILE A 111 -13.64 1.91 -10.96
C ILE A 111 -12.48 1.08 -11.53
N ILE A 112 -12.31 1.00 -12.85
CA ILE A 112 -11.11 0.40 -13.47
C ILE A 112 -9.85 1.15 -13.06
N TRP A 113 -9.89 2.48 -13.06
CA TRP A 113 -8.77 3.30 -12.61
C TRP A 113 -8.48 3.10 -11.11
N VAL A 114 -9.52 3.03 -10.26
CA VAL A 114 -9.36 2.69 -8.83
C VAL A 114 -8.57 1.38 -8.65
N ASP A 115 -8.96 0.32 -9.34
CA ASP A 115 -8.31 -0.99 -9.27
C ASP A 115 -6.83 -0.94 -9.69
N SER A 116 -6.51 -0.11 -10.70
CA SER A 116 -5.14 0.08 -11.18
C SER A 116 -4.21 0.71 -10.12
N ILE A 117 -4.71 1.70 -9.37
CA ILE A 117 -3.95 2.36 -8.30
C ILE A 117 -3.77 1.40 -7.12
N ILE A 118 -4.82 0.69 -6.72
CA ILE A 118 -4.73 -0.30 -5.63
C ILE A 118 -3.81 -1.47 -5.99
N THR A 119 -3.83 -1.93 -7.25
CA THR A 119 -2.91 -2.96 -7.75
C THR A 119 -1.46 -2.47 -7.74
N SER A 120 -1.22 -1.21 -8.07
CA SER A 120 0.11 -0.59 -7.96
C SER A 120 0.57 -0.55 -6.50
N ALA A 121 -0.29 -0.13 -5.58
CA ALA A 121 -0.03 -0.15 -4.13
C ALA A 121 0.29 -1.57 -3.62
N LYS A 122 -0.49 -2.57 -4.05
CA LYS A 122 -0.30 -3.99 -3.72
C LYS A 122 1.11 -4.46 -4.09
N LYS A 123 1.57 -4.16 -5.31
CA LYS A 123 2.90 -4.55 -5.79
C LYS A 123 4.00 -3.86 -5.01
N LEU A 124 3.92 -2.53 -4.88
CA LEU A 124 4.96 -1.72 -4.25
C LEU A 124 5.13 -2.06 -2.77
N LEU A 125 4.02 -2.14 -2.06
CA LEU A 125 3.98 -2.38 -0.60
C LEU A 125 3.90 -3.87 -0.26
N LYS A 126 3.93 -4.77 -1.27
CA LYS A 126 3.82 -6.23 -1.15
C LYS A 126 2.62 -6.67 -0.30
N LEU A 127 1.46 -6.07 -0.54
CA LEU A 127 0.25 -6.34 0.23
C LEU A 127 -0.41 -7.64 -0.24
N ASN A 128 -1.04 -8.34 0.69
CA ASN A 128 -1.95 -9.44 0.38
C ASN A 128 -3.41 -8.97 0.56
N LEU A 129 -4.02 -8.45 -0.51
CA LEU A 129 -5.36 -7.86 -0.48
C LEU A 129 -6.45 -8.85 0.00
N ASP A 130 -6.26 -10.16 -0.23
CA ASP A 130 -7.18 -11.21 0.19
C ASP A 130 -7.23 -11.39 1.72
N SER A 131 -6.19 -10.92 2.41
CA SER A 131 -6.09 -10.99 3.87
C SER A 131 -6.51 -9.70 4.57
N ILE A 132 -6.70 -8.60 3.83
CA ILE A 132 -6.95 -7.28 4.41
C ILE A 132 -8.45 -7.00 4.42
N ARG A 133 -9.02 -6.84 5.61
CA ARG A 133 -10.42 -6.43 5.81
C ARG A 133 -10.47 -5.04 6.43
N PRO A 134 -10.88 -4.00 5.70
CA PRO A 134 -10.81 -2.63 6.20
C PRO A 134 -11.62 -2.40 7.49
N MET A 135 -12.77 -3.06 7.60
CA MET A 135 -13.66 -2.99 8.77
C MET A 135 -13.39 -4.08 9.83
N GLY A 136 -12.39 -4.95 9.63
CA GLY A 136 -12.11 -6.11 10.49
C GLY A 136 -13.12 -7.27 10.37
N LYS A 137 -14.31 -7.03 9.82
CA LYS A 137 -15.34 -8.02 9.46
C LYS A 137 -15.88 -7.70 8.06
N GLY A 138 -16.50 -8.67 7.39
CA GLY A 138 -17.05 -8.47 6.04
C GLY A 138 -16.07 -8.80 4.92
N LYS A 139 -16.21 -8.11 3.78
CA LYS A 139 -15.41 -8.35 2.57
C LYS A 139 -13.94 -7.94 2.79
N ASN A 140 -13.01 -8.70 2.24
CA ASN A 140 -11.63 -8.27 2.09
C ASN A 140 -11.49 -7.27 0.92
N VAL A 141 -10.33 -6.61 0.79
CA VAL A 141 -10.11 -5.59 -0.25
C VAL A 141 -10.28 -6.16 -1.66
N GLN A 142 -9.85 -7.40 -1.92
CA GLN A 142 -10.00 -8.03 -3.22
C GLN A 142 -11.50 -8.24 -3.56
N GLU A 143 -12.26 -8.79 -2.61
CA GLU A 143 -13.71 -9.00 -2.72
C GLU A 143 -14.47 -7.67 -2.90
N ILE A 144 -14.04 -6.60 -2.23
CA ILE A 144 -14.60 -5.25 -2.39
C ILE A 144 -14.41 -4.77 -3.83
N LEU A 145 -13.18 -4.84 -4.37
CA LEU A 145 -12.89 -4.43 -5.75
C LEU A 145 -13.69 -5.23 -6.77
N GLU A 146 -13.74 -6.55 -6.61
CA GLU A 146 -14.53 -7.44 -7.47
C GLU A 146 -16.03 -7.11 -7.41
N HIS A 147 -16.55 -6.81 -6.23
CA HIS A 147 -17.96 -6.47 -6.06
C HIS A 147 -18.28 -5.09 -6.66
N LEU A 148 -17.41 -4.09 -6.49
CA LEU A 148 -17.54 -2.77 -7.13
C LEU A 148 -17.58 -2.90 -8.66
N HIS A 149 -16.65 -3.66 -9.24
CA HIS A 149 -16.62 -3.93 -10.68
C HIS A 149 -17.89 -4.60 -11.20
N LYS A 150 -18.48 -5.50 -10.42
CA LYS A 150 -19.69 -6.22 -10.81
C LYS A 150 -20.96 -5.36 -10.68
N THR A 151 -21.00 -4.50 -9.67
CA THR A 151 -22.21 -3.74 -9.31
C THR A 151 -22.30 -2.38 -9.99
N VAL A 152 -21.18 -1.79 -10.41
CA VAL A 152 -21.13 -0.45 -11.04
C VAL A 152 -22.03 -0.31 -12.29
N SER A 153 -22.20 -1.40 -13.05
CA SER A 153 -23.06 -1.44 -14.24
C SER A 153 -24.54 -1.73 -13.93
N HIS A 154 -24.91 -1.88 -12.66
CA HIS A 154 -26.25 -2.32 -12.22
C HIS A 154 -26.82 -1.43 -11.09
N LEU A 155 -26.52 -0.13 -11.12
CA LEU A 155 -26.98 0.86 -10.13
C LEU A 155 -28.34 1.47 -10.51
N GLU A 156 -29.35 0.60 -10.67
CA GLU A 156 -30.70 0.95 -11.15
C GLU A 156 -31.71 1.22 -10.01
N SER A 157 -31.31 1.06 -8.76
CA SER A 157 -32.15 1.26 -7.59
C SER A 157 -31.39 1.86 -6.41
N VAL A 158 -32.12 2.47 -5.47
CA VAL A 158 -31.58 2.96 -4.20
C VAL A 158 -30.83 1.86 -3.46
N GLU A 159 -31.39 0.64 -3.39
CA GLU A 159 -30.76 -0.49 -2.69
C GLU A 159 -29.44 -0.91 -3.35
N ALA A 160 -29.37 -0.92 -4.69
CA ALA A 160 -28.13 -1.23 -5.40
C ALA A 160 -27.05 -0.15 -5.17
N ILE A 161 -27.47 1.11 -5.16
CA ILE A 161 -26.58 2.25 -4.84
C ILE A 161 -26.09 2.19 -3.40
N ASP A 162 -26.96 1.87 -2.44
CA ASP A 162 -26.59 1.77 -1.03
C ASP A 162 -25.55 0.66 -0.80
N VAL A 163 -25.74 -0.52 -1.40
CA VAL A 163 -24.77 -1.62 -1.32
C VAL A 163 -23.43 -1.23 -1.97
N PHE A 164 -23.45 -0.52 -3.09
CA PHE A 164 -22.24 -0.02 -3.74
C PHE A 164 -21.52 1.02 -2.84
N LEU A 165 -22.27 1.91 -2.18
CA LEU A 165 -21.74 2.90 -1.26
C LEU A 165 -21.16 2.29 0.02
N GLU A 166 -21.66 1.14 0.48
CA GLU A 166 -21.06 0.38 1.57
C GLU A 166 -19.66 -0.11 1.20
N ASP A 167 -19.51 -0.75 0.04
CA ASP A 167 -18.19 -1.21 -0.44
C ASP A 167 -17.22 -0.05 -0.68
N LEU A 168 -17.73 1.06 -1.23
CA LEU A 168 -16.95 2.27 -1.46
C LEU A 168 -16.44 2.88 -0.14
N ARG A 169 -17.24 2.81 0.93
CA ARG A 169 -16.84 3.26 2.28
C ARG A 169 -15.76 2.36 2.87
N ASP A 170 -15.90 1.05 2.72
CA ASP A 170 -14.90 0.10 3.21
C ASP A 170 -13.57 0.28 2.45
N LEU A 171 -13.65 0.50 1.13
CA LEU A 171 -12.48 0.85 0.32
C LEU A 171 -11.85 2.17 0.77
N LYS A 172 -12.65 3.19 1.11
CA LYS A 172 -12.15 4.48 1.62
C LYS A 172 -11.30 4.32 2.89
N LEU A 173 -11.71 3.43 3.81
CA LEU A 173 -10.93 3.14 5.01
C LEU A 173 -9.58 2.50 4.67
N PHE A 174 -9.56 1.60 3.70
CA PHE A 174 -8.31 1.03 3.20
C PHE A 174 -7.41 2.09 2.54
N ILE A 175 -7.97 2.97 1.72
CA ILE A 175 -7.22 4.08 1.09
C ILE A 175 -6.61 4.99 2.15
N LEU A 176 -7.35 5.30 3.22
CA LEU A 176 -6.83 6.09 4.33
C LEU A 176 -5.64 5.41 5.02
N ASP A 177 -5.73 4.09 5.26
CA ASP A 177 -4.64 3.30 5.80
C ASP A 177 -3.41 3.31 4.87
N LEU A 178 -3.61 3.14 3.55
CA LEU A 178 -2.54 3.24 2.55
C LEU A 178 -1.87 4.61 2.56
N ARG A 179 -2.65 5.70 2.59
CA ARG A 179 -2.12 7.07 2.65
C ARG A 179 -1.29 7.31 3.90
N ASN A 180 -1.72 6.79 5.04
CA ASN A 180 -0.94 6.87 6.28
C ASN A 180 0.38 6.11 6.16
N ARG A 181 0.38 4.91 5.56
CA ARG A 181 1.61 4.15 5.28
C ARG A 181 2.52 4.89 4.32
N THR A 182 2.00 5.46 3.24
CA THR A 182 2.84 6.19 2.28
C THR A 182 3.38 7.50 2.84
N ALA A 183 2.64 8.18 3.73
CA ALA A 183 3.15 9.34 4.46
C ALA A 183 4.33 8.99 5.38
N ILE A 184 4.37 7.75 5.91
CA ILE A 184 5.53 7.25 6.67
C ILE A 184 6.73 7.02 5.74
N LEU A 185 6.51 6.58 4.49
CA LEU A 185 7.60 6.36 3.52
C LEU A 185 8.34 7.66 3.15
N ASP A 186 7.66 8.81 3.23
CA ASP A 186 8.23 10.14 2.96
C ASP A 186 8.90 10.79 4.20
N LEU A 187 8.91 10.10 5.35
CA LEU A 187 9.61 10.61 6.53
C LEU A 187 11.13 10.50 6.35
N ASP A 188 11.83 11.49 6.90
CA ASP A 188 13.28 11.42 7.05
C ASP A 188 13.70 10.22 7.91
N ASN A 189 14.92 9.74 7.68
CA ASN A 189 15.45 8.55 8.36
C ASN A 189 15.48 8.70 9.89
N ASP A 190 15.59 9.92 10.41
CA ASP A 190 15.63 10.18 11.86
C ASP A 190 14.26 9.93 12.50
N LYS A 191 13.17 10.43 11.89
CA LYS A 191 11.80 10.15 12.33
C LYS A 191 11.42 8.69 12.16
N LEU A 192 11.87 8.06 11.07
CA LEU A 192 11.68 6.62 10.87
C LEU A 192 12.36 5.82 11.99
N LEU A 193 13.58 6.19 12.37
CA LEU A 193 14.29 5.58 13.50
C LEU A 193 13.57 5.85 14.82
N GLU A 194 13.01 7.04 15.02
CA GLU A 194 12.20 7.37 16.20
C GLU A 194 10.95 6.48 16.31
N ILE A 195 10.26 6.20 15.21
CA ILE A 195 9.13 5.25 15.18
C ILE A 195 9.57 3.87 15.66
N VAL A 196 10.69 3.36 15.14
CA VAL A 196 11.22 2.04 15.54
C VAL A 196 11.59 2.02 17.03
N LYS A 197 12.22 3.08 17.54
CA LYS A 197 12.56 3.24 18.96
C LYS A 197 11.31 3.25 19.84
N GLN A 198 10.34 4.10 19.52
CA GLN A 198 9.09 4.19 20.25
C GLN A 198 8.36 2.84 20.27
N TYR A 199 8.37 2.08 19.19
CA TYR A 199 7.80 0.74 19.18
C TYR A 199 8.57 -0.23 20.09
N SER A 200 9.92 -0.25 20.02
CA SER A 200 10.75 -1.10 20.88
C SER A 200 10.56 -0.78 22.37
N GLU A 201 10.34 0.48 22.72
CA GLU A 201 10.07 0.93 24.10
C GLU A 201 8.65 0.61 24.57
N ASN A 202 7.67 0.65 23.67
CA ASN A 202 6.25 0.46 24.00
C ASN A 202 5.74 -0.98 23.75
N LEU A 203 6.62 -1.94 23.45
CA LEU A 203 6.26 -3.33 23.19
C LEU A 203 5.37 -3.96 24.28
N ASP A 204 5.66 -3.69 25.55
CA ASP A 204 4.84 -4.17 26.66
C ASP A 204 3.43 -3.55 26.68
N SER A 205 3.29 -2.28 26.25
CA SER A 205 1.97 -1.66 26.10
C SER A 205 1.17 -2.34 25.00
N ILE A 206 1.81 -2.64 23.86
CA ILE A 206 1.18 -3.31 22.72
C ILE A 206 0.74 -4.73 23.10
N LYS A 207 1.59 -5.49 23.81
CA LYS A 207 1.21 -6.79 24.37
C LYS A 207 -0.04 -6.70 25.25
N ASN A 208 -0.08 -5.70 26.14
CA ASN A 208 -1.23 -5.48 27.02
C ASN A 208 -2.51 -5.08 26.25
N GLU A 209 -2.39 -4.44 25.09
CA GLU A 209 -3.54 -4.20 24.20
C GLU A 209 -4.09 -5.51 23.65
N PHE A 210 -3.23 -6.42 23.19
CA PHE A 210 -3.65 -7.74 22.71
C PHE A 210 -4.32 -8.59 23.80
N VAL A 211 -3.80 -8.59 25.03
CA VAL A 211 -4.48 -9.26 26.17
C VAL A 211 -5.90 -8.72 26.37
N LYS A 212 -6.09 -7.40 26.30
CA LYS A 212 -7.42 -6.77 26.44
C LYS A 212 -8.37 -7.12 25.30
N ILE A 213 -7.87 -7.45 24.11
CA ILE A 213 -8.69 -7.94 23.01
C ILE A 213 -9.36 -9.27 23.41
N ASN A 214 -8.57 -10.23 23.91
CA ASN A 214 -9.08 -11.53 24.37
C ASN A 214 -10.10 -11.36 25.52
N GLU A 215 -9.77 -10.57 26.55
CA GLU A 215 -10.70 -10.26 27.65
C GLU A 215 -12.02 -9.63 27.17
N SER A 216 -11.94 -8.75 26.16
CA SER A 216 -13.10 -8.06 25.59
C SER A 216 -13.97 -9.02 24.77
N PHE A 217 -13.38 -9.95 24.00
CA PHE A 217 -14.13 -10.99 23.29
C PHE A 217 -14.82 -11.95 24.27
N GLN A 218 -14.12 -12.42 25.30
CA GLN A 218 -14.69 -13.32 26.32
C GLN A 218 -15.85 -12.68 27.10
N SER A 219 -15.82 -11.36 27.27
CA SER A 219 -16.89 -10.60 27.94
C SER A 219 -18.00 -10.11 27.00
N GLY A 220 -18.00 -10.52 25.73
CA GLY A 220 -19.02 -10.18 24.73
C GLY A 220 -18.98 -8.72 24.27
N LYS A 221 -17.85 -8.04 24.44
CA LYS A 221 -17.62 -6.64 24.04
C LYS A 221 -16.93 -6.56 22.68
N ASP A 222 -17.49 -7.26 21.69
CA ASP A 222 -16.89 -7.46 20.37
C ASP A 222 -16.50 -6.17 19.65
N GLN A 223 -17.28 -5.10 19.80
CA GLN A 223 -16.97 -3.79 19.19
C GLN A 223 -15.71 -3.16 19.80
N ILE A 224 -15.52 -3.30 21.11
CA ILE A 224 -14.34 -2.79 21.81
C ILE A 224 -13.12 -3.65 21.43
N ALA A 225 -13.29 -4.97 21.43
CA ALA A 225 -12.24 -5.90 21.00
C ALA A 225 -11.78 -5.61 19.56
N SER A 226 -12.72 -5.42 18.63
CA SER A 226 -12.43 -5.09 17.24
C SER A 226 -11.73 -3.75 17.10
N SER A 227 -12.15 -2.73 17.85
CA SER A 227 -11.50 -1.42 17.84
C SER A 227 -10.05 -1.48 18.31
N ILE A 228 -9.78 -2.20 19.43
CA ILE A 228 -8.42 -2.36 19.95
C ILE A 228 -7.58 -3.15 18.94
N LEU A 229 -8.13 -4.21 18.35
CA LEU A 229 -7.45 -4.99 17.32
C LEU A 229 -7.03 -4.14 16.12
N THR A 230 -7.93 -3.33 15.57
CA THR A 230 -7.63 -2.43 14.46
C THR A 230 -6.53 -1.44 14.83
N GLU A 231 -6.57 -0.87 16.03
CA GLU A 231 -5.54 0.07 16.51
C GLU A 231 -4.16 -0.61 16.64
N SER A 232 -4.11 -1.79 17.27
CA SER A 232 -2.86 -2.54 17.45
C SER A 232 -2.27 -3.01 16.11
N ILE A 233 -3.11 -3.44 15.16
CA ILE A 233 -2.68 -3.75 13.79
C ILE A 233 -2.13 -2.50 13.09
N GLY A 234 -2.78 -1.34 13.25
CA GLY A 234 -2.29 -0.07 12.71
C GLY A 234 -0.89 0.32 13.22
N LYS A 235 -0.63 0.14 14.52
CA LYS A 235 0.71 0.33 15.12
C LYS A 235 1.74 -0.61 14.51
N MET A 236 1.39 -1.89 14.31
CA MET A 236 2.28 -2.87 13.69
C MET A 236 2.60 -2.54 12.23
N ASN A 237 1.59 -2.14 11.45
CA ASN A 237 1.79 -1.72 10.07
C ASN A 237 2.67 -0.47 9.97
N THR A 238 2.54 0.46 10.91
CA THR A 238 3.40 1.65 11.02
C THR A 238 4.86 1.24 11.23
N LEU A 239 5.13 0.32 12.16
CA LEU A 239 6.48 -0.22 12.36
C LEU A 239 7.03 -0.91 11.11
N LEU A 240 6.26 -1.84 10.52
CA LEU A 240 6.70 -2.60 9.35
C LEU A 240 7.04 -1.66 8.19
N THR A 241 6.23 -0.63 7.97
CA THR A 241 6.46 0.39 6.96
C THR A 241 7.76 1.14 7.24
N ALA A 242 7.98 1.58 8.49
CA ALA A 242 9.22 2.27 8.85
C ALA A 242 10.47 1.40 8.66
N LEU A 243 10.40 0.11 9.02
CA LEU A 243 11.50 -0.84 8.80
C LEU A 243 11.80 -1.07 7.31
N ILE A 244 10.76 -1.14 6.46
CA ILE A 244 10.92 -1.24 5.01
C ILE A 244 11.59 0.02 4.45
N SER A 245 11.13 1.22 4.87
CA SER A 245 11.73 2.49 4.47
C SER A 245 13.21 2.54 4.84
N LEU A 246 13.55 2.24 6.10
CA LEU A 246 14.93 2.25 6.58
C LEU A 246 15.82 1.24 5.86
N ARG A 247 15.30 0.04 5.55
CA ARG A 247 16.03 -0.95 4.73
C ARG A 247 16.35 -0.38 3.36
N ASN A 248 15.39 0.27 2.72
CA ASN A 248 15.56 0.82 1.38
C ASN A 248 16.52 2.02 1.39
N SER A 249 16.51 2.84 2.44
CA SER A 249 17.46 3.94 2.65
C SER A 249 18.89 3.46 2.92
N TYR A 250 19.06 2.29 3.53
CA TYR A 250 20.36 1.74 3.92
C TYR A 250 20.57 0.29 3.43
N PRO A 251 20.59 0.03 2.10
CA PRO A 251 20.65 -1.33 1.56
C PRO A 251 21.94 -2.07 1.96
N LYS A 252 23.04 -1.33 2.20
CA LYS A 252 24.33 -1.88 2.64
C LYS A 252 24.33 -2.41 4.07
N LEU A 253 23.35 -2.03 4.89
CA LEU A 253 23.26 -2.52 6.27
C LEU A 253 22.74 -3.96 6.35
N GLU A 254 22.15 -4.45 5.26
CA GLU A 254 21.59 -5.81 5.12
C GLU A 254 20.71 -6.16 6.34
N LEU A 255 19.77 -5.26 6.69
CA LEU A 255 18.94 -5.38 7.90
C LEU A 255 18.18 -6.72 7.97
N GLU A 256 17.81 -7.28 6.83
CA GLU A 256 17.15 -8.59 6.71
C GLU A 256 18.04 -9.78 7.14
N LYS A 257 19.37 -9.61 7.12
CA LYS A 257 20.35 -10.62 7.58
C LYS A 257 20.67 -10.50 9.06
N ILE A 258 19.97 -9.64 9.80
CA ILE A 258 20.13 -9.58 11.25
C ILE A 258 19.63 -10.91 11.84
N VAL A 259 20.52 -11.58 12.58
CA VAL A 259 20.26 -12.85 13.26
C VAL A 259 20.18 -12.61 14.76
N VAL A 260 19.18 -13.18 15.41
CA VAL A 260 19.07 -13.25 16.87
C VAL A 260 18.87 -14.72 17.25
N GLY A 261 19.81 -15.28 18.01
CA GLY A 261 19.81 -16.71 18.29
C GLY A 261 20.07 -17.52 17.03
N GLU A 262 19.13 -18.40 16.67
CA GLU A 262 19.20 -19.26 15.48
C GLU A 262 18.31 -18.79 14.32
N SER A 263 17.52 -17.74 14.50
CA SER A 263 16.61 -17.20 13.49
C SER A 263 17.11 -15.87 12.91
N ASP A 264 16.84 -15.67 11.62
CA ASP A 264 17.00 -14.36 10.98
C ASP A 264 15.67 -13.57 11.00
N LEU A 265 15.78 -12.25 10.79
CA LEU A 265 14.63 -11.34 10.84
C LEU A 265 13.56 -11.70 9.80
N ALA A 266 13.95 -12.21 8.63
CA ALA A 266 13.02 -12.60 7.58
C ALA A 266 12.14 -13.78 8.02
N SER A 267 12.76 -14.83 8.57
CA SER A 267 12.09 -16.00 9.12
C SER A 267 11.21 -15.61 10.30
N TYR A 268 11.70 -14.71 11.16
CA TYR A 268 10.93 -14.22 12.30
C TYR A 268 9.68 -13.43 11.89
N ASN A 269 9.82 -12.53 10.90
CA ASN A 269 8.70 -11.79 10.33
C ASN A 269 7.66 -12.73 9.70
N GLN A 270 8.10 -13.83 9.08
CA GLN A 270 7.18 -14.83 8.56
C GLN A 270 6.36 -15.47 9.68
N SER A 271 6.98 -15.90 10.78
CA SER A 271 6.27 -16.47 11.93
C SER A 271 5.29 -15.48 12.56
N LEU A 272 5.68 -14.20 12.71
CA LEU A 272 4.80 -13.15 13.21
C LEU A 272 3.57 -12.95 12.29
N ASN A 273 3.79 -12.86 10.97
CA ASN A 273 2.71 -12.71 10.00
C ASN A 273 1.78 -13.93 9.96
N GLU A 274 2.32 -15.15 10.06
CA GLU A 274 1.54 -16.38 10.12
C GLU A 274 0.64 -16.39 11.36
N CYS A 275 1.17 -16.05 12.54
CA CYS A 275 0.38 -15.95 13.78
C CYS A 275 -0.75 -14.91 13.65
N LEU A 276 -0.45 -13.71 13.14
CA LEU A 276 -1.46 -12.66 12.94
C LEU A 276 -2.53 -13.07 11.93
N SER A 277 -2.15 -13.77 10.86
CA SER A 277 -3.08 -14.29 9.88
C SER A 277 -3.98 -15.36 10.49
N GLN A 278 -3.45 -16.25 11.33
CA GLN A 278 -4.24 -17.26 12.03
C GLN A 278 -5.22 -16.64 13.03
N ILE A 279 -4.79 -15.62 13.78
CA ILE A 279 -5.68 -14.83 14.65
C ILE A 279 -6.83 -14.23 13.83
N ALA A 280 -6.52 -13.57 12.71
CA ALA A 280 -7.53 -12.97 11.84
C ALA A 280 -8.53 -14.01 11.30
N MET A 281 -8.04 -15.19 10.88
CA MET A 281 -8.89 -16.29 10.40
C MET A 281 -9.76 -16.91 11.52
N GLY A 282 -9.23 -17.06 12.73
CA GLY A 282 -9.98 -17.56 13.88
C GLY A 282 -11.11 -16.61 14.27
N LEU A 283 -10.82 -15.30 14.34
CA LEU A 283 -11.82 -14.27 14.60
C LEU A 283 -12.91 -14.21 13.51
N GLU A 284 -12.54 -14.38 12.23
CA GLU A 284 -13.49 -14.44 11.12
C GLU A 284 -14.48 -15.60 11.25
N ARG A 285 -13.99 -16.77 11.67
CA ARG A 285 -14.81 -17.98 11.86
C ARG A 285 -15.62 -17.97 13.15
N ASN A 286 -15.55 -16.89 13.93
CA ASN A 286 -16.03 -16.80 15.32
C ASN A 286 -15.45 -17.91 16.22
N ASP A 287 -14.26 -18.42 15.88
CA ASP A 287 -13.51 -19.32 16.76
C ASP A 287 -12.69 -18.48 17.75
N LEU A 288 -13.41 -17.93 18.74
CA LEU A 288 -12.82 -17.07 19.76
C LEU A 288 -11.88 -17.82 20.70
N VAL A 289 -11.96 -19.16 20.74
CA VAL A 289 -11.06 -19.99 21.56
C VAL A 289 -9.70 -20.10 20.88
N GLU A 290 -9.67 -20.52 19.61
CA GLU A 290 -8.42 -20.62 18.84
C GLU A 290 -7.73 -19.25 18.70
N ALA A 291 -8.48 -18.21 18.34
CA ALA A 291 -7.93 -16.86 18.26
C ALA A 291 -7.47 -16.33 19.63
N GLY A 292 -8.20 -16.67 20.70
CA GLY A 292 -7.85 -16.30 22.07
C GLY A 292 -6.54 -16.93 22.52
N ASP A 293 -6.32 -18.21 22.24
CA ASP A 293 -5.09 -18.93 22.58
C ASP A 293 -3.86 -18.33 21.87
N LEU A 294 -3.99 -18.01 20.58
CA LEU A 294 -2.93 -17.35 19.81
C LEU A 294 -2.59 -15.95 20.36
N ILE A 295 -3.62 -15.17 20.73
CA ILE A 295 -3.46 -13.84 21.32
C ILE A 295 -2.84 -13.90 22.73
N GLU A 296 -3.18 -14.93 23.51
CA GLU A 296 -2.77 -15.05 24.91
C GLU A 296 -1.36 -15.64 25.08
N TYR A 297 -0.98 -16.59 24.22
CA TYR A 297 0.25 -17.37 24.39
C TYR A 297 1.27 -17.15 23.28
N GLU A 298 0.88 -17.23 22.01
CA GLU A 298 1.83 -17.19 20.89
C GLU A 298 2.28 -15.78 20.52
N LEU A 299 1.33 -14.85 20.33
CA LEU A 299 1.62 -13.49 19.91
C LEU A 299 2.51 -12.74 20.93
N PRO A 300 2.29 -12.83 22.26
CA PRO A 300 3.18 -12.18 23.22
C PRO A 300 4.62 -12.69 23.16
N GLU A 301 4.83 -14.00 22.95
CA GLU A 301 6.16 -14.58 22.77
C GLU A 301 6.83 -14.06 21.48
N LEU A 302 6.04 -13.93 20.40
CA LEU A 302 6.50 -13.34 19.13
C LEU A 302 6.77 -11.83 19.21
N LEU A 303 6.09 -11.11 20.10
CA LEU A 303 6.39 -9.69 20.34
C LEU A 303 7.64 -9.51 21.21
N ASP A 304 7.83 -10.37 22.22
CA ASP A 304 9.03 -10.35 23.07
C ASP A 304 10.29 -10.72 22.29
N GLY A 305 10.20 -11.73 21.41
CA GLY A 305 11.34 -12.10 20.56
C GLY A 305 11.60 -11.13 19.41
N LEU A 306 10.68 -10.20 19.10
CA LEU A 306 10.91 -9.12 18.13
C LEU A 306 11.88 -8.06 18.70
N LYS A 307 11.82 -7.82 20.02
CA LYS A 307 12.59 -6.76 20.69
C LYS A 307 14.09 -6.79 20.39
N PRO A 308 14.81 -7.93 20.51
CA PRO A 308 16.25 -7.95 20.26
C PRO A 308 16.61 -7.67 18.80
N TYR A 309 15.71 -7.93 17.85
CA TYR A 309 15.91 -7.53 16.45
C TYR A 309 15.80 -6.02 16.31
N LEU A 310 14.76 -5.40 16.87
CA LEU A 310 14.59 -3.95 16.84
C LEU A 310 15.77 -3.23 17.48
N ASP A 311 16.26 -3.72 18.63
CA ASP A 311 17.40 -3.14 19.33
C ASP A 311 18.69 -3.21 18.47
N LYS A 312 18.94 -4.33 17.78
CA LYS A 312 20.07 -4.46 16.83
C LYS A 312 19.92 -3.57 15.59
N ILE A 313 18.70 -3.41 15.09
CA ILE A 313 18.41 -2.52 13.96
C ILE A 313 18.70 -1.07 14.37
N ILE A 314 18.22 -0.64 15.54
CA ILE A 314 18.48 0.68 16.11
C ILE A 314 19.99 0.91 16.25
N GLU A 315 20.73 -0.02 16.87
CA GLU A 315 22.18 0.08 17.03
C GLU A 315 22.92 0.24 15.69
N LYS A 316 22.56 -0.56 14.69
CA LYS A 316 23.15 -0.48 13.34
C LYS A 316 22.84 0.84 12.63
N LEU A 317 21.63 1.36 12.78
CA LEU A 317 21.21 2.61 12.15
C LEU A 317 21.86 3.82 12.83
N GLU A 318 21.95 3.83 14.16
CA GLU A 318 22.65 4.87 14.92
C GLU A 318 24.14 4.92 14.58
N ALA A 319 24.77 3.77 14.31
CA ALA A 319 26.17 3.71 13.91
C ALA A 319 26.45 4.32 12.52
N VAL A 320 25.43 4.51 11.68
CA VAL A 320 25.55 5.11 10.34
C VAL A 320 25.03 6.56 10.30
N ALA A 321 24.20 6.96 11.27
CA ALA A 321 23.71 8.33 11.41
C ALA A 321 24.78 9.32 11.97
N ILE A 322 25.96 8.82 12.37
CA ILE A 322 27.14 9.59 12.83
C ILE A 322 28.15 9.73 11.68
#